data_AF-A0A139HWB7-F1
#
_entry.id   AF-A0A139HWB7-F1
#
_cell.length_a   1.000
_cell.length_b   1.000
_cell.length_c   1.000
_cell.angle_alpha   90.00
_cell.angle_beta   90.00
_cell.angle_gamma   90.00
#
_symmetry.space_group_name_H-M   'P 1'
#
loop_
_entity.id
_entity.type
_entity.pdbx_description
1 polymer ?
#
loop_
_entity_poly.entity_id
_entity_poly.type
_entity_poly.pdbx_seq_one_letter_code
_entity_poly.pdbx_strand_id
1 'polypeptide(L)'
;MISTTTPTTEETLTLFQKIEENFPHQTLGDNKWYILLLTAITAGGHPELAAELYKHLITSKPEFSTPEQRKALTRRLREALIKLVSVVGVVKPCASFAIHLKPEIPVPDTDISTSRSDILYSWD
;
A
#
# COMPACT_ATOMS: atom_id res chain seq x y z
N MET A 1 -3.79 -21.76 15.80
CA MET A 1 -2.49 -22.22 15.26
C MET A 1 -2.00 -21.11 14.34
N ILE A 2 -0.87 -20.49 14.65
CA ILE A 2 -0.27 -19.41 13.85
C ILE A 2 0.74 -20.10 12.95
N SER A 3 0.59 -20.00 11.63
CA SER A 3 1.48 -20.68 10.66
C SER A 3 2.90 -20.10 10.78
N THR A 4 3.88 -20.92 11.14
CA THR A 4 5.24 -20.49 11.51
C THR A 4 6.21 -20.39 10.33
N THR A 5 5.73 -20.42 9.09
CA THR A 5 6.58 -20.31 7.90
C THR A 5 6.62 -18.87 7.44
N THR A 6 7.75 -18.18 7.65
CA THR A 6 8.01 -16.91 6.97
C THR A 6 8.02 -17.20 5.47
N PRO A 7 7.06 -16.67 4.69
CA PRO A 7 6.99 -16.97 3.26
C PRO A 7 8.22 -16.40 2.56
N THR A 8 8.73 -17.14 1.57
CA THR A 8 9.83 -16.66 0.72
C THR A 8 9.30 -15.56 -0.20
N THR A 9 10.13 -14.58 -0.57
CA THR A 9 9.72 -13.47 -1.45
C THR A 9 9.06 -13.96 -2.75
N GLU A 10 9.53 -15.07 -3.34
CA GLU A 10 8.91 -15.68 -4.54
C GLU A 10 7.49 -16.21 -4.29
N GLU A 11 7.24 -16.80 -3.13
CA GLU A 11 5.92 -17.31 -2.73
C GLU A 11 4.96 -16.14 -2.48
N THR A 12 5.44 -15.06 -1.86
CA THR A 12 4.68 -13.82 -1.67
C THR A 12 4.29 -13.20 -3.02
N LEU A 13 5.22 -13.10 -3.97
CA LEU A 13 4.93 -12.57 -5.30
C LEU A 13 3.91 -13.43 -6.06
N THR A 14 4.05 -14.75 -5.96
CA THR A 14 3.08 -15.70 -6.54
C THR A 14 1.69 -15.51 -5.93
N LEU A 15 1.62 -15.25 -4.62
CA LEU A 15 0.36 -14.95 -3.94
C LEU A 15 -0.26 -13.66 -4.46
N PHE A 16 0.54 -12.59 -4.64
CA PHE A 16 0.04 -11.31 -5.15
C PHE A 16 -0.54 -11.45 -6.56
N GLN A 17 0.14 -12.17 -7.45
CA GLN A 17 -0.33 -12.45 -8.80
C GLN A 17 -1.64 -13.25 -8.79
N LYS A 18 -1.72 -14.31 -7.97
CA LYS A 18 -2.96 -15.10 -7.84
C LYS A 18 -4.13 -14.27 -7.32
N ILE A 19 -3.88 -13.35 -6.39
CA ILE A 19 -4.93 -12.47 -5.86
C ILE A 19 -5.38 -11.48 -6.93
N GLU A 20 -4.45 -10.94 -7.70
CA GLU A 20 -4.76 -10.06 -8.83
C GLU A 20 -5.59 -10.79 -9.89
N GLU A 21 -5.21 -12.00 -10.30
CA GLU A 21 -5.94 -12.80 -11.30
C GLU A 21 -7.35 -13.17 -10.85
N ASN A 22 -7.51 -13.56 -9.57
CA ASN A 22 -8.81 -13.91 -9.01
C ASN A 22 -9.65 -12.70 -8.61
N PHE A 23 -9.12 -11.49 -8.74
CA PHE A 23 -9.85 -10.29 -8.37
C PHE A 23 -11.00 -10.03 -9.35
N PRO A 24 -12.23 -9.78 -8.87
CA PRO A 24 -13.37 -9.46 -9.73
C PRO A 24 -13.27 -8.02 -10.28
N HIS A 25 -12.36 -7.83 -11.22
CA HIS A 25 -12.04 -6.58 -11.92
C HIS A 25 -13.27 -5.89 -12.51
N GLN A 26 -14.17 -6.67 -13.15
CA GLN A 26 -15.37 -6.15 -13.81
C GLN A 26 -16.37 -5.47 -12.86
N THR A 27 -16.39 -5.86 -11.57
CA THR A 27 -17.37 -5.33 -10.61
C THR A 27 -16.77 -4.30 -9.64
N LEU A 28 -15.51 -4.48 -9.25
CA LEU A 28 -14.85 -3.68 -8.21
C LEU A 28 -13.83 -2.67 -8.77
N GLY A 29 -13.41 -2.85 -10.02
CA GLY A 29 -12.45 -2.01 -10.72
C GLY A 29 -11.00 -2.42 -10.47
N ASP A 30 -10.21 -2.31 -11.54
CA ASP A 30 -8.84 -2.84 -11.64
C ASP A 30 -7.84 -2.23 -10.64
N ASN A 31 -8.18 -1.06 -10.10
CA ASN A 31 -7.32 -0.27 -9.22
C ASN A 31 -7.60 -0.47 -7.72
N LYS A 32 -8.25 -1.57 -7.31
CA LYS A 32 -8.67 -1.76 -5.90
C LYS A 32 -8.14 -3.02 -5.22
N TRP A 33 -7.67 -4.00 -5.99
CA TRP A 33 -7.20 -5.28 -5.45
C TRP A 33 -6.06 -5.09 -4.44
N TYR A 34 -5.11 -4.20 -4.73
CA TYR A 34 -3.96 -3.93 -3.87
C TYR A 34 -4.36 -3.24 -2.55
N ILE A 35 -5.47 -2.50 -2.53
CA ILE A 35 -6.00 -1.91 -1.29
C ILE A 35 -6.55 -3.01 -0.39
N LEU A 36 -7.29 -3.97 -0.96
CA LEU A 36 -7.84 -5.10 -0.21
C LEU A 36 -6.74 -6.04 0.29
N LEU A 37 -5.72 -6.27 -0.53
CA LEU A 37 -4.56 -7.04 -0.13
C LEU A 37 -3.79 -6.33 1.00
N LEU A 38 -3.56 -5.02 0.88
CA LEU A 38 -2.92 -4.22 1.92
C LEU A 38 -3.71 -4.28 3.23
N THR A 39 -5.03 -4.11 3.20
CA THR A 39 -5.85 -4.17 4.41
C THR A 39 -5.83 -5.56 5.04
N ALA A 40 -5.84 -6.63 4.24
CA ALA A 40 -5.74 -8.01 4.72
C ALA A 40 -4.39 -8.29 5.39
N ILE A 41 -3.29 -7.90 4.76
CA ILE A 41 -1.92 -8.03 5.29
C ILE A 41 -1.77 -7.25 6.60
N THR A 42 -2.22 -6.00 6.62
CA THR A 42 -2.18 -5.15 7.82
C THR A 42 -3.05 -5.71 8.93
N ALA A 43 -4.28 -6.15 8.64
CA ALA A 43 -5.15 -6.75 9.65
C ALA A 43 -4.61 -8.08 10.19
N GLY A 44 -3.96 -8.87 9.32
CA GLY A 44 -3.27 -10.12 9.64
C GLY A 44 -2.01 -9.94 10.50
N GLY A 45 -1.46 -8.72 10.57
CA GLY A 45 -0.28 -8.42 11.39
C GLY A 45 1.04 -8.74 10.69
N HIS A 46 1.08 -8.66 9.36
CA HIS A 46 2.26 -8.93 8.53
C HIS A 46 2.78 -7.66 7.82
N PRO A 47 3.18 -6.61 8.56
CA PRO A 47 3.54 -5.32 7.96
C PRO A 47 4.72 -5.40 6.98
N GLU A 48 5.59 -6.42 7.09
CA GLU A 48 6.69 -6.70 6.17
C GLU A 48 6.22 -6.93 4.73
N LEU A 49 5.10 -7.62 4.53
CA LEU A 49 4.56 -7.92 3.21
C LEU A 49 3.97 -6.67 2.54
N ALA A 50 3.59 -5.64 3.33
CA ALA A 50 3.08 -4.39 2.79
C ALA A 50 4.15 -3.62 2.00
N ALA A 51 5.42 -3.74 2.39
CA ALA A 51 6.53 -3.15 1.65
C ALA A 51 6.84 -3.92 0.37
N GLU A 52 6.79 -5.26 0.42
CA GLU A 52 6.94 -6.11 -0.76
C GLU A 52 5.83 -5.84 -1.79
N LEU A 53 4.59 -5.64 -1.33
CA LEU A 53 3.46 -5.26 -2.19
C LEU A 53 3.73 -3.95 -2.93
N TYR A 54 4.24 -2.92 -2.25
CA TYR A 54 4.59 -1.66 -2.91
C TYR A 54 5.70 -1.84 -3.95
N LYS A 55 6.77 -2.57 -3.61
CA LYS A 55 7.88 -2.90 -4.53
C LYS A 55 7.38 -3.66 -5.77
N HIS A 56 6.44 -4.58 -5.57
CA HIS A 56 5.81 -5.31 -6.66
C HIS A 56 4.98 -4.38 -7.57
N LEU A 57 4.14 -3.51 -7.01
CA LEU A 57 3.31 -2.58 -7.79
C LEU A 57 4.16 -1.66 -8.68
N ILE A 58 5.22 -1.04 -8.14
CA ILE A 58 6.07 -0.13 -8.93
C ILE A 58 6.87 -0.84 -10.02
N THR A 59 7.17 -2.13 -9.85
CA THR A 59 8.00 -2.91 -10.78
C THR A 59 7.14 -3.60 -11.85
N SER A 60 5.97 -4.11 -11.46
CA SER A 60 5.09 -4.89 -12.32
C SER A 60 4.10 -4.07 -13.12
N LYS A 61 3.78 -2.85 -12.68
CA LYS A 61 2.80 -1.99 -13.37
C LYS A 61 3.47 -0.76 -13.98
N PRO A 62 3.43 -0.59 -15.32
CA PRO A 62 4.00 0.59 -15.97
C PRO A 62 3.22 1.88 -15.64
N GLU A 63 1.99 1.76 -15.14
CA GLU A 63 1.14 2.88 -14.73
C GLU A 63 1.65 3.61 -13.47
N PHE A 64 2.66 3.07 -12.79
CA PHE A 64 3.34 3.71 -11.66
C PHE A 64 4.80 4.05 -11.99
N SER A 65 5.13 4.19 -13.28
CA SER A 65 6.50 4.50 -13.71
C SER A 65 6.89 5.96 -13.46
N THR A 66 5.94 6.90 -13.35
CA THR A 66 6.25 8.31 -13.10
C THR A 66 6.22 8.65 -11.60
N PRO A 67 7.04 9.60 -11.13
CA PRO A 67 7.06 9.99 -9.72
C PRO A 67 5.70 10.53 -9.23
N GLU A 68 4.95 11.24 -10.07
CA GLU A 68 3.62 11.75 -9.72
C GLU A 68 2.62 10.60 -9.47
N GLN A 69 2.70 9.54 -10.27
CA GLN A 69 1.87 8.34 -10.12
C GLN A 69 2.23 7.56 -8.86
N ARG A 70 3.52 7.41 -8.56
CA ARG A 70 3.99 6.77 -7.32
C ARG A 70 3.57 7.56 -6.09
N LYS A 71 3.66 8.89 -6.15
CA LYS A 71 3.16 9.79 -5.10
C LYS A 71 1.66 9.61 -4.86
N ALA A 72 0.87 9.56 -5.94
CA ALA A 72 -0.57 9.33 -5.85
C ALA A 72 -0.92 7.93 -5.31
N LEU A 73 -0.16 6.90 -5.68
CA LEU A 73 -0.30 5.54 -5.15
C LEU A 73 0.00 5.52 -3.65
N THR A 74 1.15 6.03 -3.23
CA THR A 74 1.54 6.14 -1.82
C THR A 74 0.49 6.88 -1.00
N ARG A 75 -0.04 8.00 -1.52
CA ARG A 75 -1.14 8.72 -0.87
C ARG A 75 -2.37 7.84 -0.69
N ARG A 76 -2.79 7.10 -1.71
CA ARG A 76 -3.94 6.18 -1.63
C ARG A 76 -3.72 5.05 -0.61
N LEU A 77 -2.52 4.45 -0.59
CA LEU A 77 -2.19 3.40 0.37
C LEU A 77 -2.20 3.94 1.81
N ARG A 78 -1.61 5.12 2.04
CA ARG A 78 -1.64 5.80 3.35
C ARG A 78 -3.06 6.13 3.79
N GLU A 79 -3.87 6.67 2.89
CA GLU A 79 -5.26 6.96 3.15
C GLU A 79 -6.07 5.71 3.50
N ALA A 80 -5.84 4.58 2.83
CA ALA A 80 -6.49 3.31 3.15
C ALA A 80 -6.10 2.80 4.53
N LEU A 81 -4.81 2.88 4.90
CA LEU A 81 -4.32 2.48 6.21
C LEU A 81 -4.89 3.36 7.33
N ILE A 82 -4.99 4.68 7.13
CA ILE A 82 -5.64 5.59 8.10
C ILE A 82 -7.11 5.24 8.26
N LYS A 83 -7.83 4.98 7.16
CA LYS A 83 -9.23 4.57 7.20
C LYS A 83 -9.41 3.21 7.89
N LEU A 84 -8.41 2.32 7.83
CA LEU A 84 -8.44 1.00 8.49
C LEU A 84 -8.34 1.09 10.02
N VAL A 85 -7.80 2.19 10.56
CA VAL A 85 -7.64 2.40 12.01
C VAL A 85 -8.97 2.29 12.76
N SER A 86 -10.08 2.75 12.18
CA SER A 86 -11.40 2.68 12.83
C SER A 86 -11.95 1.26 12.93
N VAL A 87 -11.47 0.33 12.10
CA VAL A 87 -11.96 -1.05 12.02
C VAL A 87 -11.08 -2.02 12.81
N VAL A 88 -9.76 -1.89 12.68
CA VAL A 88 -8.79 -2.86 13.22
C VAL A 88 -8.02 -2.30 14.43
N GLY A 89 -8.16 -1.00 14.70
CA GLY A 89 -7.38 -0.27 15.71
C GLY A 89 -6.05 0.25 15.18
N VAL A 90 -5.35 1.04 16.01
CA VAL A 90 -4.19 1.87 15.60
C VAL A 90 -2.90 1.06 15.38
N VAL A 91 -2.66 0.03 16.20
CA VAL A 91 -1.33 -0.61 16.30
C VAL A 91 -0.89 -1.25 14.99
N LYS A 92 -1.78 -1.95 14.29
CA LYS A 92 -1.44 -2.69 13.07
C LYS A 92 -1.23 -1.79 11.84
N PRO A 93 -2.12 -0.80 11.57
CA PRO A 93 -1.88 0.17 10.51
C PRO A 93 -0.62 1.01 10.73
N CYS A 94 -0.35 1.45 11.97
CA CYS A 94 0.86 2.23 12.27
C CYS A 94 2.16 1.45 12.00
N ALA A 95 2.21 0.15 12.34
CA ALA A 95 3.36 -0.69 12.02
C ALA A 95 3.58 -0.82 10.50
N SER A 96 2.50 -0.98 9.72
CA SER A 96 2.57 -1.05 8.25
C SER A 96 3.03 0.28 7.63
N PHE A 97 2.57 1.40 8.20
CA PHE A 97 3.00 2.75 7.83
C PHE A 97 4.50 2.96 8.01
N ALA A 98 5.06 2.53 9.16
CA ALA A 98 6.46 2.75 9.50
C ALA A 98 7.41 2.03 8.53
N ILE A 99 7.02 0.86 8.02
CA ILE A 99 7.81 0.13 7.04
C ILE A 99 7.70 0.78 5.65
N HIS A 100 6.53 1.32 5.29
CA HIS A 100 6.34 2.08 4.05
C HIS A 100 7.15 3.39 4.00
N LEU A 101 7.47 3.97 5.16
CA LEU A 101 8.29 5.19 5.31
C LEU A 101 9.80 4.92 5.34
N LYS A 102 10.26 3.66 5.29
CA LYS A 102 11.70 3.38 5.24
C LYS A 102 12.28 3.88 3.90
N PRO A 103 13.35 4.69 3.91
CA PRO A 103 13.87 5.44 2.76
C PRO A 103 14.69 4.59 1.77
N GLU A 104 14.30 3.34 1.54
CA GLU A 104 14.95 2.48 0.55
C GLU A 104 14.49 2.81 -0.89
N ILE A 105 13.52 3.72 -1.02
CA ILE A 105 12.94 4.20 -2.28
C ILE A 105 13.53 5.59 -2.58
N PRO A 106 13.95 5.90 -3.82
CA PRO A 106 14.49 7.21 -4.17
C PRO A 106 13.58 8.35 -3.68
N VAL A 107 14.21 9.37 -3.10
CA VAL A 107 13.65 10.61 -2.54
C VAL A 107 12.45 11.24 -3.29
N PRO A 108 12.29 11.19 -4.65
CA PRO A 108 11.13 11.80 -5.33
C PRO A 108 9.73 11.29 -4.97
N ASP A 109 9.57 10.10 -4.38
CA ASP A 109 8.24 9.53 -4.10
C ASP A 109 7.71 9.84 -2.69
N THR A 110 8.54 10.46 -1.87
CA THR A 110 8.16 10.81 -0.50
C THR A 110 7.18 11.96 -0.55
N ASP A 111 5.89 11.65 -0.41
CA ASP A 111 4.87 12.67 -0.30
C ASP A 111 4.91 13.30 1.11
N ILE A 112 5.79 14.30 1.27
CA ILE A 112 5.93 15.14 2.46
C ILE A 112 4.82 16.23 2.50
N SER A 113 3.79 16.20 1.64
CA SER A 113 2.69 17.18 1.71
C SER A 113 1.85 16.93 2.96
N THR A 114 2.35 17.45 4.07
CA THR A 114 1.62 17.67 5.31
C THR A 114 1.73 19.17 5.58
N SER A 115 1.26 19.99 4.63
CA SER A 115 1.32 21.44 4.75
C SER A 115 -0.08 22.03 4.79
N ARG A 116 -0.38 22.67 5.93
CA ARG A 116 -1.55 23.53 6.16
C ARG A 116 -1.74 24.63 5.09
N SER A 117 -0.70 24.92 4.30
CA SER A 117 -0.72 25.86 3.18
C SER A 117 -1.53 25.40 1.97
N ASP A 118 -1.79 24.10 1.78
CA ASP A 118 -2.61 23.63 0.65
C ASP A 118 -4.12 23.89 0.83
N ILE A 119 -4.54 24.15 2.07
CA ILE A 119 -5.95 24.42 2.42
C ILE A 119 -6.30 25.90 2.20
N LEU A 120 -5.30 26.79 2.23
CA LEU A 120 -5.51 28.24 2.14
C LEU A 120 -5.57 28.80 0.71
N TYR A 121 -5.19 28.01 -0.30
CA TYR A 121 -5.18 28.45 -1.71
C TYR A 121 -6.39 27.98 -2.54
N SER A 122 -7.41 27.36 -1.93
CA SER A 122 -8.60 26.88 -2.65
C SER A 122 -9.85 27.75 -2.51
N TRP A 123 -9.73 28.97 -1.97
CA TRP A 123 -10.82 29.93 -1.82
C TRP A 123 -10.40 31.38 -2.19
N ASP A 124 -9.58 31.52 -3.22
CA ASP A 124 -9.51 32.74 -4.04
C ASP A 124 -9.94 32.40 -5.48
#